data_AF-A0A183TPZ4-F1
#
_entry.id   AF-A0A183TPZ4-F1
#
_cell.length_a   1.000
_cell.length_b   1.000
_cell.length_c   1.000
_cell.angle_alpha   90.00
_cell.angle_beta   90.00
_cell.angle_gamma   90.00
#
_symmetry.space_group_name_H-M   'P 1'
#
loop_
_entity.id
_entity.type
_entity.pdbx_description
1 polymer ?
#
loop_
_entity_poly.entity_id
_entity_poly.type
_entity_poly.pdbx_seq_one_letter_code
_entity_poly.pdbx_strand_id
1 'polypeptide(L)'
;MPLESFEEEGLERIPDLRLSQWLFQASLDRTPAAKRASLITEIMCVVKEENMTPYYKHVCKQLHLNVDQALVDQMQAANVEKLKELDEKIKNAEKNEGETEIRESMLAKAHYLSKIGNKVLCLSRFFMTYFFSLIEEGGDWDRRNRLKVYRGLHSLSVRDFDSAAKHFLDAVATFTSYELMDYKSFIIYTVLTAMIALKRQDLRSKVINGSEVQEVLHSLPAVKEYLDSLFECRYADFFLYLGKYFD
;
A
#
# COMPACT_ATOMS: atom_id res chain seq x y z
N MET A 1 -24.11 -7.95 -14.42
CA MET A 1 -22.74 -8.10 -14.94
C MET A 1 -21.86 -8.39 -13.74
N PRO A 2 -20.96 -9.38 -13.79
CA PRO A 2 -20.04 -9.63 -12.69
C PRO A 2 -19.24 -8.34 -12.45
N LEU A 3 -19.04 -7.98 -11.18
CA LEU A 3 -18.14 -6.89 -10.77
C LEU A 3 -16.82 -7.09 -11.52
N GLU A 4 -16.52 -6.22 -12.48
CA GLU A 4 -15.26 -6.22 -13.19
C GLU A 4 -14.15 -6.25 -12.13
N SER A 5 -13.26 -7.23 -12.20
CA SER A 5 -12.12 -7.33 -11.30
C SER A 5 -11.15 -6.21 -11.66
N PHE A 6 -11.44 -5.00 -11.19
CA PHE A 6 -10.59 -3.81 -11.28
C PHE A 6 -9.19 -3.99 -10.68
N GLU A 7 -8.90 -5.16 -10.10
CA GLU A 7 -7.57 -5.57 -9.65
C GLU A 7 -6.54 -5.55 -10.79
N GLU A 8 -6.96 -5.70 -12.04
CA GLU A 8 -6.08 -5.66 -13.23
C GLU A 8 -5.72 -4.22 -13.69
N GLU A 9 -6.46 -3.20 -13.25
CA GLU A 9 -6.20 -1.78 -13.59
C GLU A 9 -5.22 -1.09 -12.62
N GLY A 10 -4.76 -1.83 -11.61
CA GLY A 10 -3.73 -1.38 -10.67
C GLY A 10 -2.36 -1.24 -11.35
N LEU A 11 -1.58 -0.26 -10.93
CA LEU A 11 -0.15 -0.23 -11.24
C LEU A 11 0.54 -1.48 -10.65
N GLU A 12 1.75 -1.79 -11.14
CA GLU A 12 2.52 -2.90 -10.63
C GLU A 12 2.85 -2.70 -9.13
N ARG A 13 2.61 -3.73 -8.30
CA ARG A 13 2.87 -3.69 -6.86
C ARG A 13 4.38 -3.65 -6.58
N ILE A 14 4.95 -2.46 -6.64
CA ILE A 14 6.38 -2.24 -6.43
C ILE A 14 6.55 -1.02 -5.51
N PRO A 15 6.88 -1.20 -4.21
CA PRO A 15 7.05 -2.43 -3.43
C PRO A 15 5.74 -3.09 -2.96
N ASP A 16 5.78 -4.39 -2.70
CA ASP A 16 4.68 -5.12 -2.04
C ASP A 16 4.50 -4.68 -0.58
N LEU A 17 3.51 -3.81 -0.34
CA LEU A 17 3.17 -3.32 1.00
C LEU A 17 2.59 -4.40 1.90
N ARG A 18 2.02 -5.47 1.32
CA ARG A 18 1.48 -6.62 2.06
C ARG A 18 2.56 -7.30 2.91
N LEU A 19 3.79 -7.40 2.40
CA LEU A 19 4.93 -7.95 3.14
C LEU A 19 5.18 -7.17 4.44
N SER A 20 5.10 -5.84 4.38
CA SER A 20 5.28 -5.00 5.58
C SER A 20 4.17 -5.20 6.60
N GLN A 21 2.92 -5.43 6.16
CA GLN A 21 1.78 -5.71 7.03
C GLN A 21 1.92 -7.08 7.71
N TRP A 22 2.30 -8.12 6.95
CA TRP A 22 2.53 -9.46 7.49
C TRP A 22 3.67 -9.48 8.50
N LEU A 23 4.76 -8.78 8.21
CA LEU A 23 5.88 -8.63 9.14
C LEU A 23 5.44 -7.95 10.44
N PHE A 24 4.61 -6.91 10.35
CA PHE A 24 4.07 -6.25 11.53
C PHE A 24 3.16 -7.17 12.34
N GLN A 25 2.24 -7.89 11.68
CA GLN A 25 1.37 -8.87 12.36
C GLN A 25 2.16 -10.01 13.02
N ALA A 26 3.28 -10.42 12.40
CA ALA A 26 4.17 -11.43 12.94
C ALA A 26 4.99 -10.93 14.14
N SER A 27 5.30 -9.63 14.22
CA SER A 27 6.00 -9.04 15.36
C SER A 27 5.10 -8.75 16.56
N LEU A 28 3.78 -8.71 16.37
CA LEU A 28 2.82 -8.50 17.45
C LEU A 28 2.66 -9.74 18.34
N ASP A 29 2.86 -9.58 19.64
CA ASP A 29 2.70 -10.65 20.63
C ASP A 29 1.25 -11.12 20.84
N ARG A 30 0.26 -10.34 20.39
CA ARG A 30 -1.17 -10.68 20.49
C ARG A 30 -1.64 -11.67 19.42
N THR A 31 -0.89 -11.87 18.33
CA THR A 31 -1.35 -12.73 17.23
C THR A 31 -1.17 -14.22 17.57
N PRO A 32 -2.14 -15.11 17.22
CA PRO A 32 -2.01 -16.54 17.46
C PRO A 32 -0.78 -17.14 16.78
N ALA A 33 -0.06 -18.03 17.47
CA ALA A 33 1.17 -18.65 16.96
C ALA A 33 0.97 -19.37 15.60
N ALA A 34 -0.22 -19.95 15.38
CA ALA A 34 -0.57 -20.59 14.11
C ALA A 34 -0.61 -19.59 12.93
N LYS A 35 -1.15 -18.38 13.14
CA LYS A 35 -1.17 -17.33 12.12
C LYS A 35 0.22 -16.74 11.88
N ARG A 36 1.08 -16.68 12.91
CA ARG A 36 2.47 -16.25 12.73
C ARG A 36 3.26 -17.21 11.85
N ALA A 37 3.10 -18.52 12.07
CA ALA A 37 3.79 -19.53 11.28
C ALA A 37 3.38 -19.47 9.80
N SER A 38 2.09 -19.34 9.50
CA SER A 38 1.60 -19.21 8.12
C SER A 38 2.13 -17.94 7.44
N LEU A 39 2.11 -16.81 8.14
CA LEU A 39 2.63 -15.53 7.62
C LEU A 39 4.14 -15.60 7.36
N ILE A 40 4.92 -16.24 8.24
CA ILE A 40 6.35 -16.41 8.04
C ILE A 40 6.61 -17.30 6.80
N THR A 41 5.84 -18.37 6.60
CA THR A 41 5.98 -19.20 5.40
C THR A 41 5.65 -18.44 4.12
N GLU A 42 4.61 -17.61 4.13
CA GLU A 42 4.22 -16.76 2.99
C GLU A 42 5.30 -15.72 2.68
N ILE A 43 5.84 -15.03 3.69
CA ILE A 43 6.94 -14.08 3.54
C ILE A 43 8.18 -14.78 2.94
N MET A 44 8.53 -15.96 3.44
CA MET A 44 9.69 -16.70 2.94
C MET A 44 9.52 -17.18 1.49
N CYS A 45 8.30 -17.47 1.04
CA CYS A 45 8.01 -17.81 -0.35
C CYS A 45 8.28 -16.61 -1.27
N VAL A 46 7.69 -15.46 -0.95
CA VAL A 46 7.84 -14.23 -1.75
C VAL A 46 9.29 -13.75 -1.75
N VAL A 47 10.01 -13.86 -0.63
CA VAL A 47 11.44 -13.49 -0.55
C VAL A 47 12.30 -14.33 -1.50
N LYS A 48 11.99 -15.62 -1.65
CA LYS A 48 12.70 -16.53 -2.57
C LYS A 48 12.36 -16.24 -4.02
N GLU A 49 11.10 -15.96 -4.32
CA GLU A 49 10.65 -15.61 -5.68
C GLU A 49 11.30 -14.29 -6.15
N GLU A 50 11.34 -13.29 -5.28
CA GLU A 50 11.77 -11.93 -5.64
C GLU A 50 13.21 -11.60 -5.28
N ASN A 51 13.96 -12.56 -4.73
CA ASN A 51 15.38 -12.43 -4.35
C ASN A 51 15.68 -11.21 -3.46
N MET A 52 14.77 -10.88 -2.54
CA MET A 52 14.84 -9.65 -1.74
C MET A 52 15.81 -9.77 -0.57
N THR A 53 17.11 -9.64 -0.86
CA THR A 53 18.18 -9.87 0.13
C THR A 53 18.20 -8.82 1.27
N PRO A 54 18.16 -7.51 1.00
CA PRO A 54 18.10 -6.49 2.06
C PRO A 54 16.86 -6.63 2.96
N TYR A 55 15.71 -6.97 2.38
CA TYR A 55 14.48 -7.18 3.13
C TYR A 55 14.58 -8.39 4.05
N TYR A 56 15.11 -9.53 3.56
CA TYR A 56 15.37 -10.71 4.39
C TYR A 56 16.27 -10.39 5.60
N LYS A 57 17.35 -9.62 5.40
CA LYS A 57 18.22 -9.17 6.51
C LYS A 57 17.49 -8.29 7.52
N HIS A 58 16.50 -7.50 7.08
CA HIS A 58 15.68 -6.70 7.98
C HIS A 58 14.68 -7.55 8.76
N VAL A 59 14.01 -8.48 8.08
CA VAL A 59 13.04 -9.43 8.66
C VAL A 59 13.72 -10.29 9.73
N CYS A 60 14.88 -10.88 9.43
CA CYS A 60 15.63 -11.69 10.40
C CYS A 60 16.04 -10.91 11.65
N LYS A 61 16.39 -9.62 11.51
CA LYS A 61 16.70 -8.74 12.64
C LYS A 61 15.47 -8.46 13.51
N GLN A 62 14.31 -8.23 12.90
CA GLN A 62 13.08 -7.90 13.63
C GLN A 62 12.41 -9.11 14.28
N LEU A 63 12.50 -10.28 13.66
CA LEU A 63 11.92 -11.52 14.18
C LEU A 63 12.91 -12.38 14.99
N HIS A 64 14.15 -11.89 15.19
CA HIS A 64 15.23 -12.64 15.84
C HIS A 64 15.46 -14.05 15.26
N LEU A 65 15.25 -14.20 13.94
CA LEU A 65 15.44 -15.47 13.23
C LEU A 65 16.91 -15.62 12.79
N ASN A 66 17.42 -16.85 12.85
CA ASN A 66 18.76 -17.17 12.34
C ASN A 66 18.81 -16.92 10.82
N VAL A 67 19.87 -16.26 10.37
CA VAL A 67 20.06 -15.89 8.96
C VAL A 67 20.69 -17.06 8.22
N ASP A 68 20.02 -17.57 7.19
CA ASP A 68 20.60 -18.58 6.29
C ASP A 68 21.56 -17.91 5.31
N GLN A 69 22.85 -17.90 5.65
CA GLN A 69 23.89 -17.21 4.87
C GLN A 69 24.02 -17.75 3.43
N ALA A 70 23.82 -19.06 3.23
CA ALA A 70 23.89 -19.68 1.90
C ALA A 70 22.80 -19.19 0.94
N LEU A 71 21.57 -18.97 1.44
CA LEU A 71 20.47 -18.44 0.65
C LEU A 71 20.71 -16.95 0.32
N VAL A 72 21.25 -16.19 1.28
CA VAL A 72 21.62 -14.78 1.09
C VAL A 72 22.65 -14.63 -0.03
N ASP A 73 23.68 -15.47 -0.05
CA ASP A 73 24.76 -15.36 -1.03
C ASP A 73 24.27 -15.72 -2.45
N GLN A 74 23.40 -16.74 -2.58
CA GLN A 74 22.73 -17.08 -3.85
C GLN A 74 21.86 -15.93 -4.38
N MET A 75 21.04 -15.33 -3.52
CA MET A 75 20.19 -14.18 -3.90
C MET A 75 21.03 -12.94 -4.24
N GLN A 76 22.16 -12.72 -3.56
CA GLN A 76 23.07 -11.61 -3.87
C GLN A 76 23.74 -11.79 -5.23
N ALA A 77 24.14 -13.00 -5.59
CA ALA A 77 24.71 -13.29 -6.91
C ALA A 77 23.71 -12.95 -8.04
N ALA A 78 22.48 -13.45 -7.93
CA ALA A 78 21.41 -13.16 -8.90
C ALA A 78 21.08 -11.65 -8.99
N ASN A 79 21.12 -10.94 -7.84
CA ASN A 79 20.90 -9.49 -7.81
C ASN A 79 22.02 -8.70 -8.49
N VAL A 80 23.27 -9.13 -8.33
CA VAL A 80 24.41 -8.48 -8.99
C VAL A 80 24.36 -8.68 -10.50
N GLU A 81 23.96 -9.86 -10.99
CA GLU A 81 23.78 -10.13 -12.42
C GLU A 81 22.70 -9.23 -13.03
N LYS A 82 21.50 -9.21 -12.44
CA LYS A 82 20.39 -8.36 -12.93
C LYS A 82 20.71 -6.86 -12.86
N LEU A 83 21.46 -6.41 -11.85
CA LEU A 83 21.91 -5.01 -11.79
C LEU A 83 22.90 -4.67 -12.90
N LYS A 84 23.79 -5.59 -13.28
CA LYS A 84 24.71 -5.39 -14.41
C LYS A 84 23.96 -5.28 -15.73
N GLU A 85 22.98 -6.15 -15.98
CA GLU A 85 22.14 -6.09 -17.18
C GLU A 85 21.40 -4.74 -17.30
N LEU A 86 20.85 -4.24 -16.18
CA LEU A 86 20.17 -2.95 -16.15
C LEU A 86 21.14 -1.77 -16.35
N ASP A 87 22.36 -1.86 -15.83
CA ASP A 87 23.39 -0.84 -16.06
C ASP A 87 23.93 -0.83 -17.50
N GLU A 88 24.00 -2.00 -18.14
CA GLU A 88 24.33 -2.10 -19.57
C GLU A 88 23.22 -1.51 -20.44
N LYS A 89 21.94 -1.78 -20.11
CA LYS A 89 20.79 -1.17 -20.79
C LYS A 89 20.84 0.36 -20.70
N ILE A 90 21.14 0.92 -19.53
CA ILE A 90 21.24 2.36 -19.36
C ILE A 90 22.40 2.94 -20.17
N LYS A 91 23.57 2.29 -20.19
CA LYS A 91 24.72 2.74 -21.01
C LYS A 91 24.45 2.67 -22.51
N ASN A 92 23.64 1.69 -22.94
CA ASN A 92 23.24 1.58 -24.34
C ASN A 92 22.24 2.68 -24.70
N ALA A 93 21.27 2.94 -23.83
CA ALA A 93 20.31 4.03 -24.01
C ALA A 93 21.01 5.41 -24.05
N GLU A 94 21.98 5.65 -23.16
CA GLU A 94 22.75 6.91 -23.14
C GLU A 94 23.56 7.16 -24.43
N LYS A 95 23.94 6.11 -25.15
CA LYS A 95 24.77 6.22 -26.36
C LYS A 95 23.95 6.31 -27.65
N ASN A 96 22.79 5.65 -27.70
CA ASN A 96 22.08 5.39 -28.94
C ASN A 96 20.67 5.98 -28.98
N GLU A 97 20.07 6.31 -27.84
CA GLU A 97 18.63 6.54 -27.68
C GLU A 97 18.30 7.95 -27.16
N GLY A 98 17.01 8.29 -27.17
CA GLY A 98 16.51 9.60 -26.71
C GLY A 98 16.37 9.69 -25.19
N GLU A 99 16.16 10.91 -24.68
CA GLU A 99 15.96 11.20 -23.25
C GLU A 99 14.80 10.39 -22.61
N THR A 100 13.78 10.03 -23.41
CA THR A 100 12.63 9.23 -22.98
C THR A 100 13.00 7.77 -22.68
N GLU A 101 13.82 7.14 -23.51
CA GLU A 101 14.20 5.73 -23.37
C GLU A 101 15.26 5.56 -22.26
N ILE A 102 16.14 6.56 -22.10
CA ILE A 102 17.02 6.65 -20.94
C ILE A 102 16.19 6.71 -19.65
N ARG A 103 15.11 7.50 -19.62
CA ARG A 103 14.22 7.63 -18.46
C ARG A 103 13.53 6.31 -18.13
N GLU A 104 12.96 5.62 -19.12
CA GLU A 104 12.33 4.31 -18.92
C GLU A 104 13.33 3.28 -18.38
N SER A 105 14.55 3.25 -18.93
CA SER A 105 15.63 2.38 -18.46
C SER A 105 16.06 2.70 -17.02
N MET A 106 16.15 3.99 -16.66
CA MET A 106 16.44 4.40 -15.29
C MET A 106 15.30 4.08 -14.33
N LEU A 107 14.04 4.23 -14.75
CA LEU A 107 12.85 3.85 -13.98
C LEU A 107 12.81 2.35 -13.74
N ALA A 108 13.05 1.53 -14.77
CA ALA A 108 13.12 0.07 -14.63
C ALA A 108 14.17 -0.35 -13.59
N LYS A 109 15.34 0.31 -13.58
CA LYS A 109 16.35 0.08 -12.53
C LYS A 109 15.86 0.54 -11.15
N ALA A 110 15.17 1.67 -11.06
CA ALA A 110 14.61 2.16 -9.81
C ALA A 110 13.56 1.19 -9.25
N HIS A 111 12.64 0.70 -10.10
CA HIS A 111 11.66 -0.33 -9.76
C HIS A 111 12.34 -1.62 -9.29
N TYR A 112 13.41 -2.06 -9.95
CA TYR A 112 14.16 -3.24 -9.52
C TYR A 112 14.87 -3.05 -8.16
N LEU A 113 15.44 -1.86 -7.89
CA LEU A 113 16.04 -1.54 -6.60
C LEU A 113 15.00 -1.44 -5.47
N SER A 114 13.80 -0.94 -5.79
CA SER A 114 12.63 -0.91 -4.92
C SER A 114 12.14 -2.33 -4.61
N LYS A 115 12.00 -3.12 -5.68
CA LYS A 115 12.13 -4.58 -5.80
C LYS A 115 12.89 -5.20 -4.64
N ILE A 116 14.19 -5.01 -4.65
CA ILE A 116 15.11 -5.64 -3.70
C ILE A 116 14.99 -5.07 -2.27
N GLY A 117 14.38 -3.90 -2.09
CA GLY A 117 14.25 -3.23 -0.79
C GLY A 117 15.50 -2.46 -0.35
N ASN A 118 16.38 -2.07 -1.28
CA ASN A 118 17.53 -1.22 -0.95
C ASN A 118 17.12 0.26 -0.93
N LYS A 119 16.63 0.72 0.22
CA LYS A 119 16.07 2.06 0.41
C LYS A 119 17.00 3.19 -0.05
N VAL A 120 18.29 3.12 0.28
CA VAL A 120 19.24 4.23 0.01
C VAL A 120 19.51 4.39 -1.48
N LEU A 121 19.84 3.29 -2.15
CA LEU A 121 20.10 3.31 -3.60
C LEU A 121 18.82 3.62 -4.39
N CYS A 122 17.70 3.05 -3.97
CA CYS A 122 16.38 3.32 -4.55
C CYS A 122 16.06 4.83 -4.52
N LEU A 123 16.18 5.47 -3.35
CA LEU A 123 15.93 6.91 -3.20
C LEU A 123 16.84 7.76 -4.09
N SER A 124 18.13 7.45 -4.14
CA SER A 124 19.07 8.19 -5.01
C SER A 124 18.70 8.08 -6.49
N ARG A 125 18.28 6.89 -6.95
CA ARG A 125 17.91 6.66 -8.34
C ARG A 125 16.58 7.32 -8.69
N PHE A 126 15.58 7.22 -7.82
CA PHE A 126 14.31 7.93 -7.97
C PHE A 126 14.50 9.45 -7.96
N PHE A 127 15.33 9.98 -7.07
CA PHE A 127 15.59 11.42 -7.03
C PHE A 127 16.20 11.90 -8.35
N MET A 128 17.12 11.13 -8.93
CA MET A 128 17.70 11.43 -10.24
C MET A 128 16.67 11.35 -11.38
N THR A 129 15.81 10.33 -11.43
CA THR A 129 14.74 10.24 -12.44
C THR A 129 13.66 11.32 -12.28
N TYR A 130 13.29 11.66 -11.04
CA TYR A 130 12.31 12.71 -10.76
C TYR A 130 12.87 14.12 -11.01
N PHE A 131 14.16 14.36 -10.77
CA PHE A 131 14.81 15.61 -11.14
C PHE A 131 14.74 15.86 -12.64
N PHE A 132 14.87 14.80 -13.43
CA PHE A 132 14.67 14.84 -14.89
C PHE A 132 13.19 15.03 -15.28
N SER A 133 12.26 14.56 -14.45
CA SER A 133 10.80 14.56 -14.69
C SER A 133 10.10 15.89 -14.40
N LEU A 134 10.73 16.85 -13.71
CA LEU A 134 10.10 18.14 -13.36
C LEU A 134 9.79 19.05 -14.57
N ILE A 135 10.07 18.58 -15.80
CA ILE A 135 9.81 19.28 -17.07
C ILE A 135 8.44 18.90 -17.68
N GLU A 136 7.77 17.83 -17.23
CA GLU A 136 6.42 17.49 -17.71
C GLU A 136 5.38 17.83 -16.64
N GLU A 137 4.93 19.08 -16.63
CA GLU A 137 3.74 19.56 -15.94
C GLU A 137 2.47 18.91 -16.54
N GLY A 138 2.33 17.59 -16.38
CA GLY A 138 1.18 16.80 -16.81
C GLY A 138 0.13 16.73 -15.72
N GLY A 139 -0.99 17.42 -15.93
CA GLY A 139 -2.18 17.45 -15.08
C GLY A 139 -2.99 16.15 -15.09
N ASP A 140 -2.36 15.00 -14.88
CA ASP A 140 -3.08 13.72 -14.82
C ASP A 140 -3.96 13.66 -13.57
N TRP A 141 -5.25 13.80 -13.79
CA TRP A 141 -6.26 13.81 -12.73
C TRP A 141 -6.25 12.49 -11.93
N ASP A 142 -6.03 11.34 -12.59
CA ASP A 142 -5.93 10.04 -11.93
C ASP A 142 -4.70 9.95 -11.01
N ARG A 143 -3.52 10.43 -11.46
CA ARG A 143 -2.31 10.49 -10.61
C ARG A 143 -2.50 11.38 -9.38
N ARG A 144 -3.25 12.49 -9.52
CA ARG A 144 -3.62 13.36 -8.39
C ARG A 144 -4.54 12.65 -7.40
N ASN A 145 -5.48 11.83 -7.87
CA ASN A 145 -6.37 11.07 -6.99
C ASN A 145 -5.63 9.97 -6.24
N ARG A 146 -4.74 9.22 -6.90
CA ARG A 146 -3.86 8.25 -6.24
C ARG A 146 -3.01 8.93 -5.16
N LEU A 147 -2.42 10.09 -5.46
CA LEU A 147 -1.65 10.87 -4.49
C LEU A 147 -2.46 11.26 -3.25
N LYS A 148 -3.76 11.55 -3.39
CA LYS A 148 -4.64 11.83 -2.24
C LYS A 148 -4.77 10.60 -1.34
N VAL A 149 -4.93 9.41 -1.90
CA VAL A 149 -5.00 8.16 -1.12
C VAL A 149 -3.70 7.90 -0.37
N TYR A 150 -2.54 8.07 -1.03
CA TYR A 150 -1.23 7.96 -0.39
C TYR A 150 -1.05 8.97 0.75
N ARG A 151 -1.44 10.23 0.54
CA ARG A 151 -1.40 11.28 1.57
C ARG A 151 -2.36 11.00 2.72
N GLY A 152 -3.56 10.48 2.43
CA GLY A 152 -4.54 10.07 3.43
C GLY A 152 -3.98 8.98 4.35
N LEU A 153 -3.33 7.96 3.78
CA LEU A 153 -2.71 6.88 4.54
C LEU A 153 -1.52 7.36 5.40
N HIS A 154 -0.69 8.24 4.86
CA HIS A 154 0.38 8.86 5.64
C HIS A 154 -0.17 9.72 6.79
N SER A 155 -1.22 10.51 6.54
CA SER A 155 -1.87 11.34 7.56
C SER A 155 -2.47 10.49 8.68
N LEU A 156 -3.06 9.35 8.33
CA LEU A 156 -3.53 8.35 9.29
C LEU A 156 -2.40 7.83 10.19
N SER A 157 -1.21 7.62 9.62
CA SER A 157 -0.02 7.17 10.35
C SER A 157 0.51 8.22 11.34
N VAL A 158 0.37 9.51 11.00
CA VAL A 158 0.75 10.66 11.86
C VAL A 158 -0.38 11.02 12.86
N ARG A 159 -1.49 10.27 12.86
CA ARG A 159 -2.69 10.51 13.69
C ARG A 159 -3.42 11.83 13.38
N ASP A 160 -3.25 12.37 12.17
CA ASP A 160 -4.05 13.50 11.67
C ASP A 160 -5.29 12.96 10.95
N PHE A 161 -6.37 12.81 11.71
CA PHE A 161 -7.64 12.29 11.21
C PHE A 161 -8.44 13.30 10.38
N ASP A 162 -8.27 14.61 10.64
CA ASP A 162 -9.01 15.66 9.94
C ASP A 162 -8.58 15.78 8.48
N SER A 163 -7.27 15.76 8.24
CA SER A 163 -6.70 15.76 6.89
C SER A 163 -6.96 14.43 6.19
N ALA A 164 -6.83 13.31 6.92
CA ALA A 164 -7.08 11.98 6.36
C ALA A 164 -8.53 11.82 5.87
N ALA A 165 -9.53 12.22 6.68
CA ALA A 165 -10.94 12.10 6.32
C ALA A 165 -11.28 12.92 5.06
N LYS A 166 -10.72 14.13 4.91
CA LYS A 166 -10.90 14.94 3.69
C LYS A 166 -10.34 14.25 2.46
N HIS A 167 -9.09 13.79 2.55
CA HIS A 167 -8.43 13.12 1.42
C HIS A 167 -9.08 11.79 1.04
N PHE A 168 -9.57 11.03 2.01
CA PHE A 168 -10.28 9.77 1.74
C PHE A 168 -11.66 9.99 1.15
N LEU A 169 -12.45 10.94 1.69
CA LEU A 169 -13.78 11.24 1.15
C LEU A 169 -13.73 11.76 -0.30
N ASP A 170 -12.74 12.58 -0.63
CA ASP A 170 -12.55 13.06 -2.00
C ASP A 170 -12.10 11.95 -2.98
N ALA A 171 -11.58 10.83 -2.46
CA ALA A 171 -11.05 9.73 -3.25
C ALA A 171 -12.01 8.54 -3.41
N VAL A 172 -13.15 8.50 -2.68
CA VAL A 172 -14.12 7.38 -2.75
C VAL A 172 -14.67 7.18 -4.16
N ALA A 173 -15.03 8.28 -4.83
CA ALA A 173 -15.67 8.25 -6.14
C ALA A 173 -14.75 7.83 -7.28
N THR A 174 -13.45 7.83 -7.05
CA THR A 174 -12.44 7.80 -8.11
C THR A 174 -11.27 6.90 -7.70
N PHE A 175 -11.58 5.87 -6.90
CA PHE A 175 -10.58 4.97 -6.35
C PHE A 175 -10.04 4.04 -7.44
N THR A 176 -8.76 4.22 -7.77
CA THR A 176 -8.03 3.38 -8.74
C THR A 176 -6.77 2.76 -8.12
N SER A 177 -6.63 2.80 -6.79
CA SER A 177 -5.40 2.42 -6.06
C SER A 177 -5.43 1.01 -5.48
N TYR A 178 -5.68 -0.01 -6.32
CA TYR A 178 -5.69 -1.43 -5.92
C TYR A 178 -4.32 -2.00 -5.51
N GLU A 179 -3.25 -1.23 -5.71
CA GLU A 179 -1.90 -1.52 -5.20
C GLU A 179 -1.84 -1.50 -3.68
N LEU A 180 -2.53 -0.52 -3.07
CA LEU A 180 -2.44 -0.23 -1.64
C LEU A 180 -3.35 -1.16 -0.85
N MET A 181 -4.61 -1.25 -1.28
CA MET A 181 -5.66 -1.95 -0.57
C MET A 181 -6.86 -2.21 -1.47
N ASP A 182 -7.61 -3.24 -1.13
CA ASP A 182 -8.89 -3.53 -1.79
C ASP A 182 -9.91 -2.44 -1.45
N TYR A 183 -10.81 -2.17 -2.39
CA TYR A 183 -11.83 -1.11 -2.25
C TYR A 183 -12.68 -1.27 -0.99
N LYS A 184 -12.96 -2.53 -0.59
CA LYS A 184 -13.67 -2.84 0.67
C LYS A 184 -12.91 -2.30 1.88
N SER A 185 -11.62 -2.62 2.00
CA SER A 185 -10.77 -2.16 3.10
C SER A 185 -10.61 -0.64 3.10
N PHE A 186 -10.51 -0.03 1.91
CA PHE A 186 -10.46 1.42 1.75
C PHE A 186 -11.71 2.13 2.31
N ILE A 187 -12.90 1.62 2.00
CA ILE A 187 -14.15 2.18 2.52
C ILE A 187 -14.22 2.05 4.03
N ILE A 188 -13.77 0.93 4.60
CA ILE A 188 -13.77 0.78 6.07
C ILE A 188 -12.89 1.86 6.72
N TYR A 189 -11.68 2.09 6.23
CA TYR A 189 -10.82 3.16 6.75
C TYR A 189 -11.42 4.55 6.55
N THR A 190 -12.10 4.78 5.43
CA THR A 190 -12.80 6.04 5.15
C THR A 190 -13.93 6.28 6.15
N VAL A 191 -14.74 5.25 6.43
CA VAL A 191 -15.82 5.33 7.42
C VAL A 191 -15.27 5.58 8.82
N LEU A 192 -14.23 4.84 9.23
CA LEU A 192 -13.62 4.99 10.56
C LEU A 192 -13.02 6.39 10.76
N THR A 193 -12.27 6.91 9.78
CA THR A 193 -11.68 8.25 9.85
C THR A 193 -12.75 9.34 9.80
N ALA A 194 -13.79 9.17 8.98
CA ALA A 194 -14.91 10.10 8.90
C ALA A 194 -15.71 10.17 10.22
N MET A 195 -15.91 9.04 10.91
CA MET A 195 -16.58 9.00 12.22
C MET A 195 -15.80 9.77 13.30
N ILE A 196 -14.47 9.81 13.20
CA ILE A 196 -13.61 10.51 14.17
C ILE A 196 -13.53 12.01 13.86
N ALA A 197 -13.37 12.38 12.58
CA ALA A 197 -13.07 13.75 12.17
C ALA A 197 -14.31 14.62 11.91
N LEU A 198 -15.40 14.05 11.37
CA LEU A 198 -16.54 14.84 10.93
C LEU A 198 -17.58 15.07 12.04
N LYS A 199 -18.20 16.24 12.00
CA LYS A 199 -19.38 16.56 12.81
C LYS A 199 -20.61 15.83 12.27
N ARG A 200 -21.62 15.61 13.12
CA ARG A 200 -22.85 14.84 12.81
C ARG A 200 -23.56 15.27 11.52
N GLN A 201 -23.57 16.57 11.23
CA GLN A 201 -24.22 17.11 10.02
C GLN A 201 -23.47 16.71 8.74
N ASP A 202 -22.14 16.78 8.75
CA ASP A 202 -21.29 16.45 7.62
C ASP A 202 -21.18 14.93 7.40
N LEU A 203 -21.23 14.15 8.48
CA LEU A 203 -21.27 12.68 8.41
C LEU A 203 -22.53 12.20 7.68
N ARG A 204 -23.68 12.83 7.95
CA ARG A 204 -24.94 12.48 7.28
C ARG A 204 -24.89 12.75 5.78
N SER A 205 -24.40 13.92 5.37
CA SER A 205 -24.38 14.31 3.96
C SER A 205 -23.36 13.52 3.15
N LYS A 206 -22.15 13.30 3.69
CA LYS A 206 -21.03 12.69 2.93
C LYS A 206 -20.96 11.18 3.03
N VAL A 207 -21.30 10.58 4.16
CA VAL A 207 -21.12 9.14 4.41
C VAL A 207 -22.44 8.38 4.37
N ILE A 208 -23.46 8.84 5.09
CA ILE A 208 -24.77 8.15 5.13
C ILE A 208 -25.48 8.27 3.79
N ASN A 209 -25.52 9.47 3.20
CA ASN A 209 -26.18 9.70 1.91
C ASN A 209 -25.29 9.43 0.70
N GLY A 210 -24.01 9.05 0.90
CA GLY A 210 -23.09 8.74 -0.19
C GLY A 210 -23.43 7.40 -0.83
N SER A 211 -23.81 7.41 -2.11
CA SER A 211 -24.24 6.21 -2.84
C SER A 211 -23.16 5.13 -2.92
N GLU A 212 -21.90 5.52 -3.14
CA GLU A 212 -20.75 4.61 -3.26
C GLU A 212 -20.44 3.89 -1.95
N VAL A 213 -20.50 4.65 -0.84
CA VAL A 213 -20.28 4.10 0.49
C VAL A 213 -21.41 3.14 0.86
N GLN A 214 -22.68 3.52 0.57
CA GLN A 214 -23.82 2.65 0.85
C GLN A 214 -23.77 1.33 0.08
N GLU A 215 -23.40 1.35 -1.21
CA GLU A 215 -23.30 0.16 -2.04
C GLU A 215 -22.35 -0.87 -1.43
N VAL A 216 -21.17 -0.44 -0.96
CA VAL A 216 -20.21 -1.35 -0.34
C VAL A 216 -20.60 -1.73 1.09
N LEU A 217 -21.26 -0.84 1.84
CA LEU A 217 -21.80 -1.16 3.17
C LEU A 217 -22.86 -2.28 3.12
N HIS A 218 -23.58 -2.46 2.00
CA HIS A 218 -24.47 -3.62 1.84
C HIS A 218 -23.72 -4.95 1.85
N SER A 219 -22.47 -4.99 1.37
CA SER A 219 -21.63 -6.19 1.41
C SER A 219 -21.02 -6.46 2.79
N LEU A 220 -20.98 -5.45 3.68
CA LEU A 220 -20.35 -5.51 5.00
C LEU A 220 -21.33 -5.02 6.10
N PRO A 221 -22.26 -5.88 6.56
CA PRO A 221 -23.30 -5.47 7.51
C PRO A 221 -22.73 -5.00 8.85
N ALA A 222 -21.60 -5.54 9.31
CA ALA A 222 -20.98 -5.15 10.58
C ALA A 222 -20.55 -3.66 10.63
N VAL A 223 -20.01 -3.13 9.54
CA VAL A 223 -19.56 -1.73 9.46
C VAL A 223 -20.76 -0.80 9.31
N LYS A 224 -21.79 -1.27 8.59
CA LYS A 224 -23.06 -0.56 8.44
C LYS A 224 -23.77 -0.41 9.78
N GLU A 225 -23.95 -1.50 10.51
CA GLU A 225 -24.59 -1.49 11.84
C GLU A 225 -23.80 -0.65 12.84
N TYR A 226 -22.47 -0.63 12.75
CA TYR A 226 -21.62 0.24 13.55
C TYR A 226 -21.86 1.74 13.25
N LEU A 227 -21.98 2.11 11.98
CA LEU A 227 -22.27 3.49 11.57
C LEU A 227 -23.70 3.93 11.93
N ASP A 228 -24.68 3.07 11.65
CA ASP A 228 -26.10 3.33 11.90
C ASP A 228 -26.40 3.42 13.40
N SER A 229 -25.79 2.55 14.23
CA SER A 229 -25.96 2.59 15.68
C SER A 229 -25.47 3.89 16.31
N LEU A 230 -24.38 4.48 15.79
CA LEU A 230 -23.91 5.80 16.22
C LEU A 230 -24.89 6.91 15.80
N PHE A 231 -25.42 6.84 14.57
CA PHE A 231 -26.28 7.90 14.04
C PHE A 231 -27.69 7.89 14.66
N GLU A 232 -28.26 6.71 14.87
CA GLU A 232 -29.59 6.49 15.48
C GLU A 232 -29.58 6.56 17.01
N CYS A 233 -28.42 6.84 17.63
CA CYS A 233 -28.22 6.88 19.07
C CYS A 233 -28.50 5.54 19.79
N ARG A 234 -28.31 4.40 19.11
CA ARG A 234 -28.41 3.05 19.69
C ARG A 234 -27.08 2.66 20.36
N TYR A 235 -26.79 3.28 21.51
CA TYR A 235 -25.50 3.12 22.17
C TYR A 235 -25.22 1.70 22.68
N ALA A 236 -26.25 0.92 23.05
CA ALA A 236 -26.08 -0.46 23.49
C ALA A 236 -25.47 -1.34 22.38
N ASP A 237 -26.03 -1.24 21.18
CA ASP A 237 -25.56 -1.94 19.98
C ASP A 237 -24.17 -1.42 19.57
N PHE A 238 -23.95 -0.11 19.66
CA PHE A 238 -22.66 0.51 19.31
C PHE A 238 -21.48 -0.09 20.09
N PHE A 239 -21.61 -0.26 21.41
CA PHE A 239 -20.53 -0.86 22.22
C PHE A 239 -20.29 -2.34 21.89
N LEU A 240 -21.35 -3.08 21.52
CA LEU A 240 -21.23 -4.47 21.09
C LEU A 240 -20.50 -4.58 19.74
N TYR A 241 -20.82 -3.72 18.78
CA TYR A 241 -20.16 -3.70 17.47
C TYR A 241 -18.72 -3.18 17.55
N LEU A 242 -18.45 -2.23 18.44
CA LEU A 242 -17.09 -1.79 18.73
C LEU A 242 -16.24 -2.94 19.28
N GLY A 243 -16.75 -3.72 20.23
CA GLY A 243 -16.03 -4.89 20.75
C GLY A 243 -15.72 -5.94 19.69
N LYS A 244 -16.69 -6.25 18.82
CA LYS A 244 -16.53 -7.26 17.75
C LYS A 244 -15.53 -6.87 16.66
N TYR A 245 -15.29 -5.58 16.45
CA TYR A 245 -14.42 -5.10 15.38
C TYR A 245 -12.94 -5.01 15.82
N PHE A 246 -12.67 -4.90 17.12
CA PHE A 246 -11.32 -4.73 17.69
C PHE A 246 -10.74 -5.97 18.38
N ASP A 247 -11.48 -7.09 18.38
CA ASP A 247 -11.01 -8.43 18.78
C ASP A 247 -10.68 -9.31 17.58
#